data_AF-A0A9E5L3J2-F1
#
_entry.id   AF-A0A9E5L3J2-F1
#
_cell.length_a   1.000
_cell.length_b   1.000
_cell.length_c   1.000
_cell.angle_alpha   90.00
_cell.angle_beta   90.00
_cell.angle_gamma   90.00
#
_symmetry.space_group_name_H-M   'P 1'
#
loop_
_entity.id
_entity.type
_entity.pdbx_description
1 polymer ?
#
loop_
_entity_poly.entity_id
_entity_poly.type
_entity_poly.pdbx_seq_one_letter_code
_entity_poly.pdbx_strand_id
1 'polypeptide(L)'
;MHLFNKQGVAWPPRGWNAFHAVKKSCGQSVFKDPIKATVAGLTYCIEPNAIYASDGTLLMAYTISIDGWNYSILNESQEFPVLSFQITEKETSGKFNLPYISRVKILSRSIHLNENKAQRVILTSLFLMKQIDANNVPDYERILRLYRIHPDITSRKTALSYKHRADSLFCGLQMTHKDEIDFC
;
A
#
# COMPACT_ATOMS: atom_id res chain seq x y z
N MET A 1 -11.19 -9.49 -17.20
CA MET A 1 -10.41 -8.65 -16.26
C MET A 1 -11.31 -7.56 -15.71
N HIS A 2 -11.55 -7.57 -14.40
CA HIS A 2 -12.48 -6.65 -13.73
C HIS A 2 -11.87 -5.26 -13.62
N LEU A 3 -12.23 -4.43 -14.60
CA LEU A 3 -12.05 -2.99 -14.63
C LEU A 3 -13.07 -2.41 -13.63
N PHE A 4 -12.64 -1.59 -12.68
CA PHE A 4 -13.51 -0.88 -11.72
C PHE A 4 -14.81 -0.31 -12.34
N ASN A 5 -14.76 0.06 -13.63
CA ASN A 5 -15.90 0.52 -14.44
C ASN A 5 -17.07 -0.46 -14.58
N LYS A 6 -16.89 -1.79 -14.53
CA LYS A 6 -18.02 -2.73 -14.67
C LYS A 6 -18.94 -2.74 -13.44
N GLN A 7 -18.47 -2.21 -12.31
CA GLN A 7 -19.22 -2.14 -11.06
C GLN A 7 -19.81 -0.74 -10.82
N GLY A 8 -19.66 0.21 -11.76
CA GLY A 8 -20.10 1.59 -11.58
C GLY A 8 -19.28 2.37 -10.53
N VAL A 9 -18.09 1.86 -10.19
CA VAL A 9 -17.23 2.45 -9.15
C VAL A 9 -16.17 3.31 -9.82
N ALA A 10 -16.07 4.57 -9.42
CA ALA A 10 -15.07 5.50 -9.92
C ALA A 10 -13.66 5.09 -9.47
N TRP A 11 -12.71 5.04 -10.40
CA TRP A 11 -11.29 4.81 -10.07
C TRP A 11 -10.37 5.67 -10.95
N PRO A 12 -9.34 6.33 -10.41
CA PRO A 12 -8.92 6.35 -9.00
C PRO A 12 -9.93 7.09 -8.11
N PRO A 13 -9.86 6.92 -6.78
CA PRO A 13 -10.72 7.65 -5.86
C PRO A 13 -10.54 9.15 -6.05
N ARG A 14 -11.63 9.92 -5.95
CA ARG A 14 -11.57 11.39 -6.13
C ARG A 14 -10.54 12.02 -5.18
N GLY A 15 -9.64 12.84 -5.73
CA GLY A 15 -8.55 13.48 -4.97
C GLY A 15 -7.33 12.59 -4.71
N TRP A 16 -7.26 11.41 -5.33
CA TRP A 16 -6.18 10.42 -5.17
C TRP A 16 -5.51 10.05 -6.50
N ASN A 17 -5.00 11.05 -7.22
CA ASN A 17 -4.39 10.89 -8.55
C ASN A 17 -3.24 9.87 -8.58
N ALA A 18 -2.51 9.68 -7.48
CA ALA A 18 -1.42 8.70 -7.37
C ALA A 18 -1.85 7.25 -7.63
N PHE A 19 -3.14 6.92 -7.43
CA PHE A 19 -3.68 5.58 -7.70
C PHE A 19 -4.04 5.34 -9.18
N HIS A 20 -3.90 6.33 -10.06
CA HIS A 20 -4.21 6.19 -11.48
C HIS A 20 -3.41 5.08 -12.18
N ALA A 21 -2.21 4.76 -11.67
CA ALA A 21 -1.38 3.68 -12.20
C ALA A 21 -1.95 2.28 -11.94
N VAL A 22 -2.79 2.11 -10.91
CA VAL A 22 -3.41 0.82 -10.56
C VAL A 22 -4.60 0.60 -11.47
N LYS A 23 -4.57 -0.43 -12.32
CA LYS A 23 -5.61 -0.67 -13.35
C LYS A 23 -6.61 -1.77 -12.98
N LYS A 24 -6.32 -2.59 -11.97
CA LYS A 24 -7.15 -3.72 -11.54
C LYS A 24 -7.51 -3.58 -10.07
N SER A 25 -8.70 -4.04 -9.70
CA SER A 25 -9.15 -4.09 -8.29
C SER A 25 -8.43 -5.15 -7.47
N CYS A 26 -7.87 -6.17 -8.11
CA CYS A 26 -7.05 -7.18 -7.47
C CYS A 26 -5.92 -7.63 -8.38
N GLY A 27 -4.84 -8.12 -7.76
CA GLY A 27 -3.69 -8.66 -8.45
C GLY A 27 -2.95 -9.63 -7.54
N GLN A 28 -2.22 -10.55 -8.16
CA GLN A 28 -1.41 -11.55 -7.46
C GLN A 28 -0.09 -11.76 -8.17
N SER A 29 0.94 -12.08 -7.41
CA SER A 29 2.26 -12.40 -7.89
C SER A 29 2.81 -13.59 -7.12
N VAL A 30 3.58 -14.44 -7.80
CA VAL A 30 4.00 -15.75 -7.29
C VAL A 30 5.49 -15.92 -7.51
N PHE A 31 6.17 -16.39 -6.48
CA PHE A 31 7.56 -16.79 -6.47
C PHE A 31 7.65 -18.26 -6.07
N LYS A 32 8.47 -19.04 -6.79
CA LYS A 32 8.67 -20.47 -6.53
C LYS A 32 10.11 -20.68 -6.09
N ASP A 33 10.29 -21.25 -4.89
CA ASP A 33 11.59 -21.66 -4.36
C ASP A 33 11.70 -23.19 -4.43
N PRO A 34 12.34 -23.75 -5.48
CA PRO A 34 12.46 -25.19 -5.63
C PRO A 34 13.38 -25.82 -4.58
N ILE A 35 14.30 -25.05 -4.00
CA ILE A 35 15.26 -25.55 -3.00
C ILE A 35 14.54 -25.79 -1.67
N LYS A 36 13.67 -24.85 -1.27
CA LYS A 36 12.85 -24.99 -0.06
C LYS A 36 11.56 -25.77 -0.30
N ALA A 37 11.28 -26.11 -1.56
CA ALA A 37 10.02 -26.69 -1.98
C ALA A 37 8.81 -25.87 -1.49
N THR A 38 8.91 -24.55 -1.63
CA THR A 38 7.87 -23.61 -1.25
C THR A 38 7.46 -22.71 -2.42
N VAL A 39 6.18 -22.34 -2.42
CA VAL A 39 5.63 -21.31 -3.28
C VAL A 39 5.19 -20.17 -2.38
N ALA A 40 5.62 -18.95 -2.67
CA ALA A 40 5.22 -17.77 -1.94
C ALA A 40 4.54 -16.78 -2.90
N GLY A 41 3.72 -15.90 -2.36
CA GLY A 41 3.12 -14.86 -3.16
C GLY A 41 2.69 -13.66 -2.35
N LEU A 42 2.37 -12.62 -3.10
CA LEU A 42 1.72 -11.42 -2.60
C LEU A 42 0.49 -11.15 -3.45
N THR A 43 -0.59 -10.81 -2.76
CA THR A 43 -1.87 -10.49 -3.37
C THR A 43 -2.32 -9.13 -2.86
N TYR A 44 -2.98 -8.35 -3.71
CA TYR A 44 -3.66 -7.14 -3.27
C TYR A 44 -5.13 -7.18 -3.68
N CYS A 45 -5.98 -6.56 -2.87
CA CYS A 45 -7.40 -6.36 -3.14
C CYS A 45 -7.81 -4.92 -2.81
N ILE A 46 -8.76 -4.39 -3.58
CA ILE A 46 -9.31 -3.05 -3.44
C ILE A 46 -10.83 -3.19 -3.46
N GLU A 47 -11.43 -2.93 -2.30
CA GLU A 47 -12.86 -3.10 -2.06
C GLU A 47 -13.54 -1.74 -1.86
N PRO A 48 -14.39 -1.30 -2.80
CA PRO A 48 -15.16 -0.08 -2.66
C PRO A 48 -16.34 -0.30 -1.71
N ASN A 49 -16.59 0.69 -0.87
CA ASN A 49 -17.64 0.73 0.14
C ASN A 49 -18.33 2.09 0.07
N ALA A 50 -19.62 2.11 -0.25
CA ALA A 50 -20.41 3.33 -0.22
C ALA A 50 -20.60 3.81 1.23
N ILE A 51 -20.41 5.10 1.46
CA ILE A 51 -20.64 5.74 2.75
C ILE A 51 -21.45 7.03 2.55
N TYR A 52 -22.25 7.40 3.54
CA TYR A 52 -22.96 8.67 3.56
C TYR A 52 -22.20 9.67 4.42
N ALA A 53 -21.90 10.84 3.87
CA ALA A 53 -21.40 11.99 4.61
C ALA A 53 -22.51 12.58 5.51
N SER A 54 -22.12 13.45 6.44
CA SER A 54 -23.05 14.06 7.41
C SER A 54 -24.12 14.94 6.77
N ASP A 55 -23.85 15.47 5.59
CA ASP A 55 -24.76 16.27 4.76
C ASP A 55 -25.67 15.41 3.87
N GLY A 56 -25.56 14.08 3.94
CA GLY A 56 -26.30 13.13 3.12
C GLY A 56 -25.65 12.84 1.76
N THR A 57 -24.50 13.45 1.45
CA THR A 57 -23.78 13.20 0.19
C THR A 57 -23.21 11.78 0.19
N LEU A 58 -23.43 11.04 -0.91
CA LEU A 58 -22.83 9.72 -1.12
C LEU A 58 -21.35 9.86 -1.48
N LEU A 59 -20.48 9.24 -0.70
CA LEU A 59 -19.04 9.15 -0.94
C LEU A 59 -18.61 7.68 -1.06
N MET A 60 -17.48 7.44 -1.71
CA MET A 60 -16.85 6.12 -1.70
C MET A 60 -15.66 6.06 -0.75
N ALA A 61 -15.59 4.97 0.02
CA ALA A 61 -14.40 4.57 0.75
C ALA A 61 -13.84 3.28 0.16
N TYR A 62 -12.53 3.16 0.07
CA TYR A 62 -11.85 2.02 -0.53
C TYR A 62 -11.00 1.35 0.52
N THR A 63 -11.30 0.09 0.82
CA THR A 63 -10.45 -0.76 1.65
C THR A 63 -9.41 -1.38 0.75
N ILE A 64 -8.15 -1.12 1.06
CA ILE A 64 -7.00 -1.67 0.37
C ILE A 64 -6.35 -2.69 1.29
N SER A 65 -6.19 -3.93 0.82
CA SER A 65 -5.43 -4.98 1.52
C SER A 65 -4.32 -5.51 0.63
N ILE A 66 -3.19 -5.82 1.27
CA ILE A 66 -2.06 -6.54 0.69
C ILE A 66 -1.73 -7.65 1.67
N ASP A 67 -1.80 -8.88 1.17
CA ASP A 67 -1.65 -10.10 1.95
C ASP A 67 -0.53 -10.94 1.33
N GLY A 68 0.29 -11.50 2.20
CA GLY A 68 1.33 -12.46 1.84
C GLY A 68 0.86 -13.86 2.14
N TRP A 69 1.33 -14.80 1.34
CA TRP A 69 1.03 -16.21 1.55
C TRP A 69 2.22 -17.08 1.17
N ASN A 70 2.31 -18.23 1.81
CA ASN A 70 3.25 -19.28 1.47
C ASN A 70 2.52 -20.63 1.45
N TYR A 71 3.01 -21.53 0.61
CA TYR A 71 2.57 -22.90 0.48
C TYR A 71 3.81 -23.80 0.40
N SER A 72 3.87 -24.80 1.26
CA SER A 72 4.88 -25.84 1.25
C SER A 72 4.35 -27.08 0.55
N ILE A 73 5.21 -27.84 -0.13
CA ILE A 73 4.83 -29.16 -0.69
C ILE A 73 4.38 -30.17 0.37
N LEU A 74 4.67 -29.90 1.65
CA LEU A 74 4.15 -30.68 2.78
C LEU A 74 2.69 -30.35 3.11
N ASN A 75 2.02 -29.59 2.21
CA ASN A 75 0.64 -29.15 2.33
C ASN A 75 0.39 -28.21 3.53
N GLU A 76 1.43 -27.51 3.95
CA GLU A 76 1.32 -26.40 4.91
C GLU A 76 1.07 -25.11 4.14
N SER A 77 0.07 -24.34 4.56
CA SER A 77 -0.28 -23.06 3.98
C SER A 77 -0.36 -22.02 5.07
N GLN A 78 0.24 -20.86 4.84
CA GLN A 78 0.16 -19.73 5.73
C GLN A 78 -0.22 -18.49 4.94
N GLU A 79 -1.23 -17.78 5.44
CA GLU A 79 -1.58 -16.44 4.97
C GLU A 79 -1.33 -15.45 6.11
N PHE A 80 -0.85 -14.26 5.76
CA PHE A 80 -0.54 -13.23 6.73
C PHE A 80 -0.75 -11.84 6.11
N PRO A 81 -1.38 -10.92 6.85
CA PRO A 81 -1.62 -9.57 6.35
C PRO A 81 -0.32 -8.77 6.36
N VAL A 82 -0.01 -8.13 5.25
CA VAL A 82 1.19 -7.28 5.12
C VAL A 82 0.83 -5.83 5.44
N LEU A 83 -0.15 -5.30 4.72
CA LEU A 83 -0.58 -3.91 4.83
C LEU A 83 -2.07 -3.82 4.50
N SER A 84 -2.85 -3.16 5.35
CA SER A 84 -4.22 -2.78 5.00
C SER A 84 -4.58 -1.41 5.52
N PHE A 85 -5.45 -0.72 4.80
CA PHE A 85 -5.93 0.61 5.15
C PHE A 85 -7.19 0.96 4.37
N GLN A 86 -7.87 2.00 4.82
CA GLN A 86 -9.03 2.56 4.14
C GLN A 86 -8.74 3.98 3.69
N ILE A 87 -9.01 4.30 2.43
CA ILE A 87 -9.01 5.69 1.93
C ILE A 87 -10.43 6.13 1.63
N THR A 88 -10.74 7.39 1.89
CA THR A 88 -12.02 8.00 1.52
C THR A 88 -11.79 9.01 0.41
N GLU A 89 -12.74 9.16 -0.50
CA GLU A 89 -12.73 10.24 -1.49
C GLU A 89 -12.57 11.61 -0.83
N LYS A 90 -11.77 12.48 -1.46
CA LYS A 90 -11.63 13.86 -1.01
C LYS A 90 -12.79 14.67 -1.57
N GLU A 91 -13.53 15.34 -0.68
CA GLU A 91 -14.46 16.37 -1.11
C GLU A 91 -13.68 17.56 -1.68
N THR A 92 -14.20 18.16 -2.74
CA THR A 92 -13.55 19.28 -3.45
C THR A 92 -13.49 20.56 -2.59
N SER A 93 -14.17 20.61 -1.45
CA SER A 93 -14.44 21.77 -0.59
C SER A 93 -13.39 21.99 0.51
N GLY A 94 -12.09 21.84 0.21
CA GLY A 94 -10.97 22.57 0.85
C GLY A 94 -10.72 22.52 2.37
N LYS A 95 -11.57 21.94 3.23
CA LYS A 95 -11.39 21.93 4.69
C LYS A 95 -11.61 20.54 5.28
N PHE A 96 -10.56 19.71 5.23
CA PHE A 96 -10.51 18.47 6.01
C PHE A 96 -9.24 18.40 6.86
N ASN A 97 -9.42 18.21 8.16
CA ASN A 97 -8.37 18.20 9.20
C ASN A 97 -7.97 16.78 9.65
N LEU A 98 -8.36 15.72 8.93
CA LEU A 98 -8.05 14.33 9.29
C LEU A 98 -7.18 13.66 8.21
N PRO A 99 -6.30 12.70 8.57
CA PRO A 99 -5.62 11.92 7.56
C PRO A 99 -6.68 11.15 6.76
N TYR A 100 -6.75 11.40 5.46
CA TYR A 100 -7.65 10.78 4.48
C TYR A 100 -7.50 9.25 4.35
N ILE A 101 -6.67 8.67 5.22
CA ILE A 101 -6.39 7.26 5.38
C ILE A 101 -6.73 6.86 6.83
N SER A 102 -7.46 5.78 6.99
CA SER A 102 -7.88 5.26 8.28
C SER A 102 -7.69 3.75 8.37
N ARG A 103 -7.92 3.18 9.56
CA ARG A 103 -7.86 1.73 9.83
C ARG A 103 -6.55 1.06 9.36
N VAL A 104 -5.43 1.79 9.41
CA VAL A 104 -4.16 1.28 8.92
C VAL A 104 -3.64 0.18 9.84
N LYS A 105 -3.42 -1.01 9.27
CA LYS A 105 -2.76 -2.15 9.90
C LYS A 105 -1.53 -2.55 9.10
N ILE A 106 -0.44 -2.83 9.79
CA ILE A 106 0.82 -3.31 9.21
C ILE A 106 1.21 -4.56 9.97
N LEU A 107 1.36 -5.70 9.29
CA LEU A 107 1.63 -7.00 9.94
C LEU A 107 0.66 -7.28 11.09
N SER A 108 -0.64 -7.14 10.83
CA SER A 108 -1.75 -7.22 11.81
C SER A 108 -1.78 -6.15 12.92
N ARG A 109 -0.81 -5.24 13.00
CA ARG A 109 -0.73 -4.23 14.06
C ARG A 109 -1.28 -2.89 13.61
N SER A 110 -2.25 -2.36 14.35
CA SER A 110 -2.75 -0.99 14.15
C SER A 110 -1.64 0.01 14.46
N ILE A 111 -1.48 1.03 13.60
CA ILE A 111 -0.48 2.08 13.81
C ILE A 111 -1.14 3.44 14.04
N HIS A 112 -0.54 4.24 14.92
CA HIS A 112 -0.92 5.64 15.05
C HIS A 112 -0.44 6.43 13.84
N LEU A 113 -1.37 7.15 13.21
CA LEU A 113 -1.15 7.88 11.96
C LEU A 113 -0.86 9.35 12.21
N ASN A 114 0.13 9.85 11.49
CA ASN A 114 0.33 11.25 11.20
C ASN A 114 0.46 11.40 9.67
N GLU A 115 0.48 12.62 9.16
CA GLU A 115 0.55 12.88 7.71
C GLU A 115 1.74 12.19 7.04
N ASN A 116 2.92 12.26 7.65
CA ASN A 116 4.13 11.61 7.14
C ASN A 116 3.99 10.08 7.03
N LYS A 117 3.41 9.43 8.05
CA LYS A 117 3.17 7.98 8.02
C LYS A 117 2.08 7.61 7.02
N ALA A 118 1.01 8.39 6.96
CA ALA A 118 -0.06 8.22 5.97
C ALA A 118 0.52 8.22 4.54
N GLN A 119 1.33 9.23 4.20
CA GLN A 119 1.99 9.31 2.90
C GLN A 119 2.90 8.10 2.63
N ARG A 120 3.71 7.67 3.61
CA ARG A 120 4.58 6.50 3.47
C ARG A 120 3.79 5.22 3.26
N VAL A 121 2.66 5.05 3.95
CA VAL A 121 1.75 3.91 3.76
C VAL A 121 1.24 3.87 2.32
N ILE A 122 0.77 5.01 1.80
CA ILE A 122 0.28 5.12 0.41
C ILE A 122 1.40 4.77 -0.58
N LEU A 123 2.57 5.40 -0.44
CA LEU A 123 3.70 5.13 -1.33
C LEU A 123 4.14 3.66 -1.29
N THR A 124 4.18 3.07 -0.10
CA THR A 124 4.53 1.66 0.07
C THR A 124 3.49 0.76 -0.62
N SER A 125 2.19 1.05 -0.44
CA SER A 125 1.12 0.28 -1.06
C SER A 125 1.17 0.34 -2.59
N LEU A 126 1.38 1.53 -3.16
CA LEU A 126 1.50 1.72 -4.60
C LEU A 126 2.72 0.99 -5.16
N PHE A 127 3.86 1.04 -4.45
CA PHE A 127 5.04 0.29 -4.82
C PHE A 127 4.77 -1.21 -4.84
N LEU A 128 4.19 -1.77 -3.77
CA LEU A 128 3.88 -3.20 -3.68
C LEU A 128 2.89 -3.63 -4.77
N MET A 129 1.80 -2.88 -4.98
CA MET A 129 0.84 -3.13 -6.05
C MET A 129 1.50 -3.13 -7.44
N LYS A 130 2.38 -2.16 -7.71
CA LYS A 130 3.12 -2.08 -8.97
C LYS A 130 4.04 -3.31 -9.17
N GLN A 131 4.70 -3.77 -8.11
CA GLN A 131 5.52 -4.99 -8.18
C GLN A 131 4.65 -6.23 -8.42
N ILE A 132 3.50 -6.33 -7.75
CA ILE A 132 2.55 -7.43 -7.93
C ILE A 132 2.04 -7.46 -9.39
N ASP A 133 1.63 -6.31 -9.94
CA ASP A 133 1.20 -6.20 -11.34
C ASP A 133 2.31 -6.53 -12.35
N ALA A 134 3.57 -6.34 -11.96
CA ALA A 134 4.75 -6.73 -12.74
C ALA A 134 5.16 -8.21 -12.54
N ASN A 135 4.35 -9.02 -11.84
CA ASN A 135 4.65 -10.41 -11.47
C ASN A 135 5.96 -10.59 -10.66
N ASN A 136 6.31 -9.57 -9.85
CA ASN A 136 7.41 -9.65 -8.91
C ASN A 136 6.88 -9.83 -7.48
N VAL A 137 7.56 -10.64 -6.66
CA VAL A 137 7.26 -10.80 -5.23
C VAL A 137 8.37 -10.13 -4.43
N PRO A 138 8.24 -8.83 -4.08
CA PRO A 138 9.25 -8.15 -3.31
C PRO A 138 9.30 -8.66 -1.87
N ASP A 139 10.48 -8.54 -1.24
CA ASP A 139 10.64 -8.71 0.21
C ASP A 139 9.87 -7.59 0.94
N TYR A 140 8.63 -7.86 1.31
CA TYR A 140 7.74 -6.88 1.91
C TYR A 140 8.29 -6.35 3.24
N GLU A 141 8.99 -7.15 4.06
CA GLU A 141 9.55 -6.69 5.33
C GLU A 141 10.61 -5.61 5.09
N ARG A 142 11.50 -5.87 4.14
CA ARG A 142 12.53 -4.90 3.75
C ARG A 142 11.90 -3.62 3.21
N ILE A 143 10.86 -3.72 2.38
CA ILE A 143 10.15 -2.56 1.84
C ILE A 143 9.46 -1.76 2.96
N LEU A 144 8.72 -2.42 3.87
CA LEU A 144 8.11 -1.75 5.03
C LEU A 144 9.15 -1.02 5.89
N ARG A 145 10.36 -1.59 6.01
CA ARG A 145 11.47 -0.95 6.73
C ARG A 145 12.05 0.24 5.97
N LEU A 146 12.24 0.12 4.65
CA LEU A 146 12.73 1.19 3.77
C LEU A 146 11.84 2.43 3.87
N TYR A 147 10.53 2.24 3.79
CA TYR A 147 9.54 3.31 3.94
C TYR A 147 9.31 3.73 5.40
N ARG A 148 10.02 3.15 6.37
CA ARG A 148 9.94 3.48 7.80
C ARG A 148 8.52 3.37 8.37
N ILE A 149 7.77 2.34 7.94
CA ILE A 149 6.43 2.03 8.46
C ILE A 149 6.37 0.66 9.16
N HIS A 150 7.45 -0.12 9.13
CA HIS A 150 7.54 -1.38 9.86
C HIS A 150 7.35 -1.18 11.37
N PRO A 151 6.51 -1.99 12.06
CA PRO A 151 6.20 -1.82 13.49
C PRO A 151 7.44 -1.81 14.40
N ASP A 152 8.46 -2.60 14.07
CA ASP A 152 9.65 -2.73 14.92
C ASP A 152 10.61 -1.53 14.85
N ILE A 153 10.50 -0.66 13.84
CA ILE A 153 11.32 0.57 13.73
C ILE A 153 11.00 1.57 14.86
N THR A 154 9.82 1.46 15.46
CA THR A 154 9.41 2.30 16.59
C THR A 154 10.21 2.02 17.87
N SER A 155 10.97 0.91 17.92
CA SER A 155 11.91 0.66 19.02
C SER A 155 13.20 1.46 18.81
N ARG A 156 13.49 2.42 19.71
CA ARG A 156 14.63 3.36 19.63
C ARG A 156 16.02 2.72 19.42
N LYS A 157 16.18 1.40 19.60
CA LYS A 157 17.47 0.71 19.48
C LYS A 157 17.92 0.46 18.03
N THR A 158 17.01 0.40 17.06
CA THR A 158 17.35 0.14 15.64
C THR A 158 17.44 1.41 14.77
N ALA A 159 16.89 2.53 15.24
CA ALA A 159 16.84 3.79 14.47
C ALA A 159 18.22 4.45 14.25
N LEU A 160 19.19 4.23 15.15
CA LEU A 160 20.55 4.79 15.04
C LEU A 160 21.39 4.12 13.94
N SER A 161 21.13 2.85 13.62
CA SER A 161 21.87 2.10 12.59
C SER A 161 21.44 2.48 11.16
N TYR A 162 20.15 2.80 10.95
CA TYR A 162 19.62 3.12 9.61
C TYR A 162 19.76 4.57 9.19
N LYS A 163 19.98 5.52 10.13
CA LYS A 163 20.20 6.94 9.79
C LYS A 163 21.45 7.12 8.91
N HIS A 164 22.52 6.37 9.19
CA HIS A 164 23.77 6.46 8.42
C HIS A 164 23.73 5.84 7.01
N ARG A 165 22.71 5.02 6.68
CA ARG A 165 22.60 4.35 5.37
C ARG A 165 21.53 4.95 4.45
N ALA A 166 20.57 5.72 4.97
CA ALA A 166 19.50 6.29 4.16
C ALA A 166 19.95 7.54 3.39
N ASP A 167 20.96 8.27 3.88
CA ASP A 167 21.41 9.52 3.27
C ASP A 167 22.12 9.29 1.92
N SER A 168 22.54 8.06 1.60
CA SER A 168 23.16 7.72 0.32
C SER A 168 22.20 7.15 -0.74
N LEU A 169 20.95 6.81 -0.40
CA LEU A 169 19.98 6.20 -1.33
C LEU A 169 18.87 7.16 -1.80
N PHE A 170 18.79 8.36 -1.22
CA PHE A 170 17.80 9.38 -1.58
C PHE A 170 18.36 10.50 -2.48
N CYS A 171 19.56 10.33 -3.04
CA CYS A 171 20.09 11.24 -4.07
C CYS A 171 19.39 10.95 -5.41
N GLY A 172 18.17 11.46 -5.59
CA GLY A 172 17.42 11.27 -6.84
C GLY A 172 15.95 11.66 -6.89
N LEU A 173 15.39 12.29 -5.84
CA LEU A 173 14.03 12.84 -5.91
C LEU A 173 14.07 14.35 -5.61
N GLN A 174 14.52 15.13 -6.59
CA GLN A 174 14.17 16.54 -6.66
C GLN A 174 12.83 16.65 -7.38
N MET A 175 11.79 17.08 -6.65
CA MET A 175 10.58 17.59 -7.30
C MET A 175 10.97 18.85 -8.07
N THR A 176 11.20 18.72 -9.37
CA THR A 176 11.16 19.88 -10.25
C THR A 176 9.70 20.20 -10.52
N HIS A 177 9.40 21.48 -10.52
CA HIS A 177 8.07 22.05 -10.63
C HIS A 177 7.57 21.87 -12.07
N LYS A 178 7.18 20.64 -12.46
CA LYS A 178 6.38 20.29 -13.64
C LYS A 178 6.07 18.80 -13.62
N ASP A 179 4.86 18.47 -14.05
CA ASP A 179 4.15 17.20 -13.87
C ASP A 179 4.79 15.99 -14.57
N GLU A 180 5.88 15.43 -14.03
CA GLU A 180 6.36 14.10 -14.40
C GLU A 180 7.17 13.48 -13.25
N ILE A 181 6.73 12.32 -12.75
CA ILE A 181 7.52 11.50 -11.82
C ILE A 181 8.16 10.39 -12.65
N ASP A 182 9.40 10.60 -13.07
CA ASP A 182 10.23 9.54 -13.61
C ASP A 182 10.88 8.74 -12.48
N PHE A 183 10.84 7.42 -12.62
CA PHE A 183 11.54 6.48 -11.76
C PHE A 183 12.77 5.97 -12.52
N CYS A 184 13.97 6.25 -12.02
CA CYS A 184 15.19 5.56 -12.44
C CYS A 184 15.14 4.07 -12.07
#